data_AF-A0A4R8HMY4-F1
#
_entry.id   AF-A0A4R8HMY4-F1
#
_cell.length_a   1.000
_cell.length_b   1.000
_cell.length_c   1.000
_cell.angle_alpha   90.00
_cell.angle_beta   90.00
_cell.angle_gamma   90.00
#
_symmetry.space_group_name_H-M   'P 1'
#
loop_
_entity.id
_entity.type
_entity.pdbx_description
1 polymer ?
#
loop_
_entity_poly.entity_id
_entity_poly.type
_entity_poly.pdbx_seq_one_letter_code
_entity_poly.pdbx_strand_id
1 'polypeptide(L)'
;MHAASGVSVGKDSTKFGKLSGNPGNFSSLLGREALERLVAFLLRLHPHKTAEAVEAITCGAVKADRVRKWLALQCAPDFLALLHLIRAYGADFLVFVIGGDAPESLLEAAIAERRARYLESVRKLEEEFESLSSR
;
A
#
# COMPACT_ATOMS: atom_id res chain seq x y z
N MET A 1 1.57 -35.81 43.93
CA MET A 1 2.44 -35.88 42.74
C MET A 1 1.60 -36.35 41.57
N HIS A 2 1.73 -35.68 40.41
CA HIS A 2 1.20 -36.00 39.08
C HIS A 2 -0.33 -36.02 38.86
N ALA A 3 -0.89 -35.64 37.71
CA ALA A 3 -0.53 -34.73 36.61
C ALA A 3 -1.73 -34.66 35.65
N ALA A 4 -1.90 -33.48 35.02
CA ALA A 4 -2.35 -33.23 33.65
C ALA A 4 -3.72 -33.75 33.14
N SER A 5 -4.64 -32.79 32.99
CA SER A 5 -5.80 -32.83 32.09
C SER A 5 -5.34 -32.74 30.63
N GLY A 6 -5.67 -33.74 29.81
CA GLY A 6 -5.38 -33.77 28.38
C GLY A 6 -6.40 -32.95 27.60
N VAL A 7 -5.98 -31.78 27.10
CA VAL A 7 -6.72 -31.05 26.06
C VAL A 7 -6.32 -31.61 24.69
N SER A 8 -7.30 -32.16 23.98
CA SER A 8 -7.19 -32.60 22.59
C SER A 8 -7.18 -31.37 21.68
N VAL A 9 -6.00 -30.99 21.19
CA VAL A 9 -5.84 -30.00 20.12
C VAL A 9 -6.43 -30.57 18.84
N GLY A 10 -7.55 -30.00 18.42
CA GLY A 10 -8.17 -30.23 17.12
C GLY A 10 -7.23 -29.81 16.00
N LYS A 11 -7.01 -30.71 15.04
CA LYS A 11 -6.39 -30.40 13.75
C LYS A 11 -7.38 -29.57 12.92
N ASP A 12 -7.41 -28.27 13.14
CA ASP A 12 -8.07 -27.37 12.19
C ASP A 12 -7.25 -27.30 10.93
N SER A 13 -7.71 -28.09 9.96
CA SER A 13 -7.21 -28.15 8.61
C SER A 13 -7.60 -26.83 7.95
N THR A 14 -6.74 -25.82 8.10
CA THR A 14 -6.85 -24.57 7.34
C THR A 14 -6.61 -24.93 5.88
N LYS A 15 -7.72 -25.19 5.17
CA LYS A 15 -7.78 -25.27 3.73
C LYS A 15 -7.31 -23.91 3.21
N PHE A 16 -6.03 -23.81 2.90
CA PHE A 16 -5.51 -22.75 2.05
C PHE A 16 -6.28 -22.83 0.74
N GLY A 17 -7.29 -21.97 0.63
CA GLY A 17 -7.95 -21.66 -0.62
C GLY A 17 -6.86 -21.32 -1.63
N LYS A 18 -6.81 -22.12 -2.68
CA LYS A 18 -5.92 -22.01 -3.84
C LYS A 18 -5.92 -20.56 -4.34
N LEU A 19 -4.93 -19.77 -3.97
CA LEU A 19 -4.59 -18.54 -4.69
C LEU A 19 -3.88 -18.93 -5.99
N SER A 20 -4.64 -19.55 -6.88
CA SER A 20 -4.27 -19.71 -8.29
C SER A 20 -4.59 -18.40 -9.00
N GLY A 21 -3.89 -17.33 -8.61
CA GLY A 21 -3.93 -16.04 -9.30
C GLY A 21 -2.68 -15.90 -10.13
N ASN A 22 -2.80 -16.03 -11.45
CA ASN A 22 -1.73 -15.66 -12.37
C ASN A 22 -1.37 -14.18 -12.09
N PRO A 23 -0.12 -13.82 -11.75
CA PRO A 23 0.27 -12.43 -11.44
C PRO A 23 0.02 -11.45 -12.60
N GLY A 24 -0.25 -11.96 -13.81
CA GLY A 24 -0.65 -11.17 -14.98
C GLY A 24 -2.05 -10.56 -14.94
N ASN A 25 -2.92 -10.89 -13.97
CA ASN A 25 -4.32 -10.42 -13.93
C ASN A 25 -4.57 -9.22 -12.99
N PHE A 26 -3.53 -8.65 -12.37
CA PHE A 26 -3.71 -7.50 -11.49
C PHE A 26 -4.18 -6.25 -12.26
N SER A 27 -3.75 -6.11 -13.52
CA SER A 27 -4.20 -5.04 -14.41
C SER A 27 -5.68 -5.17 -14.81
N SER A 28 -6.24 -6.38 -14.84
CA SER A 28 -7.66 -6.61 -15.15
C SER A 28 -8.57 -6.45 -13.92
N LEU A 29 -7.99 -6.46 -12.71
CA LEU A 29 -8.72 -6.15 -11.46
C LEU A 29 -8.92 -4.64 -11.28
N LEU A 30 -8.13 -3.82 -11.99
CA LEU A 30 -8.36 -2.38 -12.00
C LEU A 30 -9.48 -2.02 -12.96
N GLY A 31 -10.70 -2.35 -12.55
CA GLY A 31 -11.90 -1.75 -13.13
C GLY A 31 -11.91 -0.23 -12.96
N ARG A 32 -12.90 0.41 -13.57
CA ARG A 32 -13.06 1.87 -13.54
C ARG A 32 -13.02 2.45 -12.12
N GLU A 33 -13.66 1.78 -11.17
CA GLU A 33 -13.69 2.19 -9.76
C GLU A 33 -12.31 2.19 -9.09
N ALA A 34 -11.44 1.25 -9.47
CA ALA A 34 -10.09 1.19 -8.92
C ALA A 34 -9.20 2.29 -9.51
N LEU A 35 -9.41 2.65 -10.78
CA LEU A 35 -8.78 3.81 -11.40
C LEU A 35 -9.25 5.12 -10.73
N GLU A 36 -10.54 5.27 -10.46
CA GLU A 36 -11.08 6.43 -9.74
C GLU A 36 -10.49 6.54 -8.33
N ARG A 37 -10.35 5.42 -7.61
CA ARG A 37 -9.67 5.37 -6.31
C ARG A 37 -8.19 5.72 -6.42
N LEU A 38 -7.48 5.20 -7.42
CA LEU A 38 -6.09 5.56 -7.68
C LEU A 38 -5.95 7.07 -7.89
N VAL A 39 -6.80 7.66 -8.73
CA VAL A 39 -6.79 9.11 -8.99
C VAL A 39 -7.07 9.90 -7.71
N ALA A 40 -8.08 9.49 -6.93
CA ALA A 40 -8.41 10.12 -5.65
C ALA A 40 -7.23 10.06 -4.66
N PHE A 41 -6.53 8.93 -4.60
CA PHE A 41 -5.34 8.77 -3.76
C PHE A 41 -4.22 9.74 -4.17
N LEU A 42 -3.92 9.82 -5.47
CA LEU A 42 -2.88 10.69 -5.98
C LEU A 42 -3.19 12.16 -5.76
N LEU A 43 -4.43 12.59 -6.00
CA LEU A 43 -4.89 13.96 -5.76
C LEU A 43 -4.85 14.34 -4.28
N ARG A 44 -5.15 13.38 -3.39
CA ARG A 44 -5.08 13.61 -1.95
C ARG A 44 -3.65 13.86 -1.47
N LEU A 45 -2.67 13.10 -1.98
CA LEU A 45 -1.27 13.27 -1.59
C LEU A 45 -0.59 14.44 -2.31
N HIS A 46 -0.98 14.71 -3.56
CA HIS A 46 -0.37 15.73 -4.39
C HIS A 46 -1.47 16.62 -5.01
N PRO A 47 -2.05 17.54 -4.24
CA PRO A 47 -3.17 18.37 -4.69
C PRO A 47 -2.78 19.36 -5.79
N HIS A 48 -1.49 19.70 -5.90
CA HIS A 48 -0.96 20.55 -6.96
C HIS A 48 0.11 19.79 -7.74
N LYS A 49 0.12 19.94 -9.07
CA LYS A 49 1.11 19.31 -9.97
C LYS A 49 1.24 17.79 -9.73
N THR A 50 0.09 17.11 -9.61
CA THR A 50 0.00 15.68 -9.27
C THR A 50 0.85 14.81 -10.19
N ALA A 51 0.81 15.07 -11.50
CA ALA A 51 1.52 14.27 -12.49
C ALA A 51 3.05 14.40 -12.33
N GLU A 52 3.53 15.63 -12.12
CA GLU A 52 4.94 15.93 -11.92
C GLU A 52 5.45 15.37 -10.58
N ALA A 53 4.64 15.44 -9.53
CA ALA A 53 4.98 14.88 -8.22
C ALA A 53 5.13 13.35 -8.28
N VAL A 54 4.21 12.66 -8.97
CA VAL A 54 4.29 11.20 -9.19
C VAL A 54 5.53 10.84 -10.00
N GLU A 55 5.84 11.59 -11.06
CA GLU A 55 7.05 11.35 -11.84
C GLU A 55 8.31 11.52 -11.01
N ALA A 56 8.39 12.57 -10.19
CA ALA A 56 9.52 12.82 -9.31
C ALA A 56 9.70 11.71 -8.26
N ILE A 57 8.63 11.31 -7.57
CA ILE A 57 8.67 10.26 -6.53
C ILE A 57 9.02 8.89 -7.11
N THR A 58 8.58 8.60 -8.33
CA THR A 58 8.91 7.34 -9.02
C THR A 58 10.26 7.39 -9.74
N CYS A 59 11.04 8.47 -9.56
CA CYS A 59 12.32 8.72 -10.24
C CYS A 59 12.24 8.60 -11.76
N GLY A 60 11.14 9.08 -12.36
CA GLY A 60 10.93 9.04 -13.81
C GLY A 60 10.39 7.73 -14.36
N ALA A 61 10.19 6.70 -13.52
CA ALA A 61 9.65 5.42 -13.97
C ALA A 61 8.18 5.52 -14.42
N VAL A 62 7.41 6.42 -13.80
CA VAL A 62 6.06 6.77 -14.23
C VAL A 62 6.06 8.20 -14.76
N LYS A 63 5.90 8.36 -16.07
CA LYS A 63 5.94 9.68 -16.73
C LYS A 63 4.69 10.52 -16.46
N ALA A 64 4.87 11.82 -16.26
CA ALA A 64 3.78 12.76 -15.98
C ALA A 64 2.66 12.68 -17.03
N ASP A 65 2.99 12.59 -18.31
CA ASP A 65 1.99 12.48 -19.39
C ASP A 65 1.10 11.24 -19.24
N ARG A 66 1.67 10.14 -18.75
CA ARG A 66 0.92 8.93 -18.45
C ARG A 66 -0.04 9.15 -17.28
N VAL A 67 0.44 9.81 -16.22
CA VAL A 67 -0.37 10.15 -15.05
C VAL A 67 -1.51 11.10 -15.44
N ARG A 68 -1.28 12.09 -16.31
CA ARG A 68 -2.35 12.97 -16.81
C ARG A 68 -3.48 12.21 -17.49
N LYS A 69 -3.17 11.14 -18.24
CA LYS A 69 -4.18 10.26 -18.83
C LYS A 69 -4.99 9.51 -17.78
N TRP A 70 -4.35 9.07 -16.70
CA TRP A 70 -5.05 8.44 -15.57
C TRP A 70 -5.96 9.42 -14.85
N LEU A 71 -5.48 10.65 -14.59
CA LEU A 71 -6.28 11.72 -13.98
C LEU A 71 -7.50 12.08 -14.82
N ALA A 72 -7.39 12.00 -16.15
CA ALA A 72 -8.49 12.16 -17.08
C ALA A 72 -9.36 10.89 -17.27
N LEU A 73 -9.09 9.82 -16.52
CA LEU A 73 -9.75 8.51 -16.59
C LEU A 73 -9.74 7.88 -18.00
N GLN A 74 -8.72 8.20 -18.82
CA GLN A 74 -8.62 7.75 -20.21
C GLN A 74 -7.99 6.36 -20.34
N CYS A 75 -7.10 6.00 -19.41
CA CYS A 75 -6.51 4.67 -19.37
C CYS A 75 -6.17 4.25 -17.93
N ALA A 76 -6.05 2.94 -17.70
CA ALA A 76 -5.56 2.38 -16.45
C ALA A 76 -4.02 2.30 -16.46
N PRO A 77 -3.38 2.30 -15.28
CA PRO A 77 -1.96 1.94 -15.18
C PRO A 77 -1.77 0.47 -15.57
N ASP A 78 -0.64 0.19 -16.22
CA ASP A 78 -0.23 -1.21 -16.42
C ASP A 78 0.40 -1.77 -15.13
N PHE A 79 0.70 -3.06 -15.16
CA PHE A 79 1.30 -3.77 -14.02
C PHE A 79 2.63 -3.15 -13.56
N LEU A 80 3.49 -2.74 -14.49
CA LEU A 80 4.78 -2.14 -14.14
C LEU A 80 4.59 -0.78 -13.46
N ALA A 81 3.71 0.06 -13.99
CA ALA A 81 3.34 1.32 -13.38
C ALA A 81 2.79 1.11 -11.97
N LEU A 82 1.94 0.10 -11.75
CA LEU A 82 1.45 -0.24 -10.42
C LEU A 82 2.58 -0.64 -9.47
N LEU A 83 3.52 -1.49 -9.89
CA LEU A 83 4.66 -1.86 -9.05
C LEU A 83 5.49 -0.65 -8.65
N HIS A 84 5.69 0.31 -9.56
CA HIS A 84 6.38 1.55 -9.24
C HIS A 84 5.61 2.41 -8.24
N LEU A 85 4.29 2.52 -8.38
CA LEU A 85 3.43 3.24 -7.43
C LEU A 85 3.40 2.56 -6.06
N ILE A 86 3.34 1.23 -6.02
CA ILE A 86 3.41 0.44 -4.78
C ILE A 86 4.73 0.69 -4.06
N ARG A 87 5.85 0.67 -4.79
CA ARG A 87 7.16 0.93 -4.21
C ARG A 87 7.32 2.38 -3.74
N ALA A 88 6.66 3.33 -4.40
CA ALA A 88 6.69 4.74 -4.06
C ALA A 88 5.83 5.08 -2.82
N TYR A 89 4.62 4.53 -2.74
CA TYR A 89 3.62 4.93 -1.75
C TYR A 89 3.42 3.90 -0.63
N GLY A 90 3.83 2.65 -0.85
CA GLY A 90 3.73 1.54 0.10
C GLY A 90 2.39 0.80 0.05
N ALA A 91 2.15 -0.03 1.05
CA ALA A 91 0.97 -0.87 1.15
C ALA A 91 -0.34 -0.08 1.33
N ASP A 92 -0.26 1.14 1.87
CA ASP A 92 -1.40 2.07 1.99
C ASP A 92 -2.05 2.38 0.63
N PHE A 93 -1.24 2.55 -0.41
CA PHE A 93 -1.73 2.74 -1.77
C PHE A 93 -2.50 1.52 -2.27
N LEU A 94 -1.93 0.34 -2.05
CA LEU A 94 -2.53 -0.95 -2.44
C LEU A 94 -3.90 -1.15 -1.78
N VAL A 95 -3.98 -0.96 -0.47
CA VAL A 95 -5.23 -1.07 0.29
C VAL A 95 -6.26 -0.05 -0.20
N PHE A 96 -5.85 1.18 -0.48
CA PHE A 96 -6.78 2.20 -0.96
C PHE A 96 -7.35 1.87 -2.35
N VAL A 97 -6.50 1.39 -3.25
CA VAL A 97 -6.90 1.07 -4.64
C VAL A 97 -7.74 -0.21 -4.72
N ILE A 98 -7.38 -1.26 -3.98
CA ILE A 98 -8.15 -2.52 -3.93
C ILE A 98 -9.45 -2.31 -3.13
N GLY A 99 -9.43 -1.49 -2.08
CA GLY A 99 -10.56 -1.21 -1.18
C GLY A 99 -11.08 -2.44 -0.47
N GLY A 100 -12.41 -2.63 -0.46
CA GLY A 100 -13.10 -3.64 0.35
C GLY A 100 -12.70 -5.11 0.08
N ASP A 101 -12.06 -5.39 -1.05
CA ASP A 101 -11.59 -6.73 -1.42
C ASP A 101 -10.13 -6.99 -1.02
N ALA A 102 -9.49 -6.06 -0.27
CA ALA A 102 -8.11 -6.25 0.16
C ALA A 102 -8.01 -7.41 1.16
N PRO A 103 -7.11 -8.39 0.95
CA PRO A 103 -6.93 -9.48 1.90
C PRO A 103 -6.42 -8.94 3.24
N GLU A 104 -6.84 -9.57 4.34
CA GLU A 104 -6.53 -9.13 5.70
C GLU A 104 -5.02 -8.99 5.95
N SER A 105 -4.21 -9.91 5.40
CA SER A 105 -2.74 -9.84 5.48
C SER A 105 -2.13 -8.59 4.84
N LEU A 106 -2.76 -8.06 3.78
CA LEU A 106 -2.33 -6.81 3.15
C LEU A 106 -2.71 -5.60 3.99
N LEU A 107 -3.88 -5.64 4.63
CA LEU A 107 -4.30 -4.63 5.58
C LEU A 107 -3.36 -4.59 6.80
N GLU A 108 -3.01 -5.74 7.36
CA GLU A 108 -2.03 -5.86 8.45
C GLU A 108 -0.66 -5.29 8.05
N ALA A 109 -0.18 -5.62 6.85
CA ALA A 109 1.07 -5.08 6.32
C ALA A 109 1.03 -3.54 6.20
N ALA A 110 -0.09 -2.99 5.71
CA ALA A 110 -0.28 -1.53 5.62
C ALA A 110 -0.30 -0.86 7.00
N ILE A 111 -0.98 -1.46 7.98
CA ILE A 111 -1.00 -0.98 9.37
C ILE A 111 0.41 -1.03 9.97
N ALA A 112 1.15 -2.12 9.76
CA ALA A 112 2.51 -2.28 10.28
C ALA A 112 3.47 -1.25 9.67
N GLU A 113 3.43 -1.06 8.36
CA GLU A 113 4.24 -0.06 7.65
C GLU A 113 3.94 1.36 8.15
N ARG A 114 2.65 1.70 8.28
CA ARG A 114 2.21 3.00 8.81
C ARG A 114 2.72 3.23 10.23
N ARG A 115 2.61 2.21 11.10
CA ARG A 115 3.16 2.26 12.46
C ARG A 115 4.67 2.48 12.47
N ALA A 116 5.41 1.79 11.61
CA ALA A 116 6.87 1.95 11.51
C ALA A 116 7.26 3.39 11.13
N ARG A 117 6.58 3.99 10.14
CA ARG A 117 6.81 5.38 9.72
C ARG A 117 6.52 6.37 10.87
N TYR A 118 5.46 6.14 11.63
CA TYR A 118 5.15 6.98 12.80
C TYR A 118 6.21 6.86 13.89
N LEU A 119 6.65 5.64 14.21
CA LEU A 119 7.69 5.43 15.22
C LEU A 119 9.03 6.06 14.83
N GLU A 120 9.40 6.00 13.55
CA GLU A 120 10.59 6.70 13.05
C GLU A 120 10.47 8.22 13.20
N SER A 121 9.28 8.76 12.92
CA SER A 121 9.01 10.20 13.07
C SER A 121 9.06 10.64 14.53
N VAL A 122 8.49 9.84 15.44
CA VAL A 122 8.57 10.09 16.90
C VAL A 122 10.01 10.10 17.36
N ARG A 123 10.79 9.08 16.97
CA ARG A 123 12.21 8.99 17.32
C ARG A 123 13.01 10.21 16.85
N LYS A 124 12.80 10.67 15.62
CA LYS A 124 13.47 11.89 15.10
C LYS A 124 13.11 13.13 15.92
N LEU A 125 11.84 13.28 16.28
CA LEU A 125 11.39 14.41 17.12
C LEU A 125 11.97 14.36 18.53
N GLU A 126 12.09 13.17 19.12
CA GLU A 126 12.74 12.99 20.44
C GLU A 126 14.23 13.33 20.39
N GLU A 127 14.95 12.90 19.34
CA GLU A 127 16.35 13.26 19.10
C GLU A 127 16.52 14.78 18.92
N GLU A 128 15.63 15.44 18.18
CA GLU A 128 15.61 16.91 18.03
C GLU A 128 15.35 17.61 19.37
N PHE A 129 14.37 17.14 20.15
CA PHE A 129 14.03 17.74 21.45
C PHE A 129 15.18 17.63 22.45
N GLU A 130 15.82 16.47 22.55
CA GLU A 130 16.98 16.25 23.41
C GLU A 130 18.15 17.18 23.02
N SER A 131 18.37 17.35 21.70
CA SER A 131 19.41 18.25 21.18
C SER A 131 19.16 19.73 21.50
N LEU A 132 17.89 20.14 21.59
CA LEU A 132 17.48 21.50 21.95
C LEU A 132 17.48 21.72 23.47
N SER A 133 17.18 20.67 24.26
CA SER A 133 17.18 20.73 25.73
C SER A 133 18.58 20.70 26.34
N SER A 134 19.59 20.21 25.62
CA SER A 134 20.99 20.16 26.06
C SER A 134 21.81 21.42 25.72
N ARG A 135 21.16 22.49 25.23
CA ARG A 135 21.74 23.82 24.98
C ARG A 135 21.32 24.80 26.05
#